data_AF-U6F9R0-F1
#
_entry.id   AF-U6F9R0-F1
#
_cell.length_a   1.000
_cell.length_b   1.000
_cell.length_c   1.000
_cell.angle_alpha   90.00
_cell.angle_beta   90.00
_cell.angle_gamma   90.00
#
_symmetry.space_group_name_H-M   'P 1'
#
loop_
_entity.id
_entity.type
_entity.pdbx_description
1 polymer ?
#
loop_
_entity_poly.entity_id
_entity_poly.type
_entity_poly.pdbx_seq_one_letter_code
_entity_poly.pdbx_strand_id
1 'polypeptide(L)'
;MFAKEKPYLIDPDAVYADREFDLAMTTVFGGFNDEFYAAYNRAYPIKQGLERRLNWYRFYYLCMHLDLFGEEYGNSVDQILSNF
;
A
#
# COMPACT_ATOMS: atom_id res chain seq x y z
N MET A 1 1.48 13.69 4.49
CA MET A 1 1.74 14.85 5.38
C MET A 1 0.57 15.82 5.28
N PHE A 2 0.27 16.59 6.33
CA PHE A 2 -0.75 17.64 6.27
C PHE A 2 -0.12 19.01 6.57
N ALA A 3 -0.48 20.02 5.78
CA ALA A 3 -0.16 21.41 6.07
C ALA A 3 -1.37 22.28 5.74
N LYS A 4 -1.75 23.18 6.65
CA LYS A 4 -2.96 24.01 6.50
C LYS A 4 -4.19 23.17 6.11
N GLU A 5 -4.38 22.04 6.79
CA GLU A 5 -5.50 21.09 6.59
C GLU A 5 -5.57 20.45 5.19
N LYS A 6 -4.50 20.55 4.39
CA LYS A 6 -4.42 19.92 3.06
C LYS A 6 -3.41 18.78 3.04
N PRO A 7 -3.72 17.66 2.35
CA PRO A 7 -2.75 16.60 2.17
C PRO A 7 -1.66 17.02 1.18
N TYR A 8 -0.43 16.62 1.48
CA TYR A 8 0.73 16.73 0.59
C TYR A 8 1.37 15.35 0.42
N LEU A 9 1.68 15.02 -0.83
CA LEU A 9 2.44 13.85 -1.23
C LEU A 9 3.90 14.27 -1.49
N ILE A 10 4.84 13.48 -0.98
CA ILE A 10 6.29 13.73 -1.06
C ILE A 10 7.00 12.41 -1.40
N ASP A 11 8.28 12.49 -1.76
CA ASP A 11 9.17 11.35 -2.05
C ASP A 11 8.57 10.32 -3.03
N PRO A 12 8.29 10.74 -4.27
CA PRO A 12 7.63 9.87 -5.24
C PRO A 12 8.57 8.78 -5.77
N ASP A 13 8.02 7.56 -5.91
CA ASP A 13 8.53 6.53 -6.82
C ASP A 13 7.54 6.36 -7.97
N ALA A 14 7.53 7.35 -8.89
CA ALA A 14 6.49 7.50 -9.89
C ALA A 14 6.66 6.54 -11.07
N VAL A 15 5.63 5.73 -11.34
CA VAL A 15 5.62 4.75 -12.43
C VAL A 15 4.23 4.66 -13.09
N TYR A 16 4.20 4.30 -14.38
CA TYR A 16 2.96 3.94 -15.06
C TYR A 16 2.60 2.48 -14.77
N ALA A 17 1.76 2.26 -13.76
CA ALA A 17 1.39 0.93 -13.27
C ALA A 17 -0.07 0.88 -12.78
N ASP A 18 -0.45 -0.23 -12.16
CA ASP A 18 -1.76 -0.35 -11.51
C ASP A 18 -1.85 0.63 -10.33
N ARG A 19 -2.93 1.43 -10.29
CA ARG A 19 -3.22 2.36 -9.20
C ARG A 19 -3.37 1.68 -7.84
N GLU A 20 -3.59 0.37 -7.83
CA GLU A 20 -3.68 -0.41 -6.59
C GLU A 20 -2.32 -0.57 -5.87
N PHE A 21 -1.19 -0.24 -6.52
CA PHE A 21 0.11 -0.09 -5.84
C PHE A 21 0.04 0.97 -4.74
N ASP A 22 -0.42 2.18 -5.06
CA ASP A 22 -0.52 3.28 -4.09
C ASP A 22 -1.47 2.90 -2.94
N LEU A 23 -2.60 2.26 -3.25
CA LEU A 23 -3.54 1.78 -2.23
C LEU A 23 -2.89 0.74 -1.31
N ALA A 24 -2.12 -0.20 -1.85
CA ALA A 24 -1.40 -1.18 -1.06
C ALA A 24 -0.37 -0.52 -0.15
N MET A 25 0.40 0.45 -0.66
CA MET A 25 1.40 1.16 0.13
C MET A 25 0.78 1.86 1.35
N THR A 26 -0.42 2.43 1.24
CA THR A 26 -1.11 3.02 2.41
C THR A 26 -1.31 2.01 3.55
N THR A 27 -1.41 0.72 3.24
CA THR A 27 -1.77 -0.34 4.18
C THR A 27 -0.58 -1.12 4.75
N VAL A 28 0.64 -0.92 4.25
CA VAL A 28 1.85 -1.58 4.78
C VAL A 28 2.18 -1.09 6.21
N PHE A 29 1.83 0.16 6.54
CA PHE A 29 2.15 0.80 7.82
C PHE A 29 0.92 1.32 8.59
N GLY A 30 -0.16 0.55 8.61
CA GLY A 30 -1.33 0.82 9.46
C GLY A 30 -2.55 1.39 8.75
N GLY A 31 -2.46 1.76 7.47
CA GLY A 31 -3.63 2.21 6.70
C GLY A 31 -3.99 3.68 6.90
N PHE A 32 -4.85 4.18 6.02
CA PHE A 32 -5.63 5.39 6.27
C PHE A 32 -7.01 5.02 6.84
N ASN A 33 -7.82 6.01 7.19
CA ASN A 33 -9.16 5.76 7.73
C ASN A 33 -10.14 5.25 6.63
N ASP A 34 -11.24 4.65 7.05
CA ASP A 34 -12.26 4.12 6.13
C ASP A 34 -12.87 5.19 5.21
N GLU A 35 -12.91 6.44 5.68
CA GLU A 35 -13.41 7.57 4.89
C GLU A 35 -12.54 7.82 3.64
N PHE A 36 -11.21 7.69 3.76
CA PHE A 36 -10.29 7.77 2.62
C PHE A 36 -10.63 6.72 1.56
N TYR A 37 -10.73 5.44 1.97
CA TYR A 37 -11.00 4.35 1.02
C TYR A 37 -12.39 4.45 0.39
N ALA A 38 -13.40 4.87 1.16
CA ALA A 38 -14.75 5.12 0.67
C ALA A 38 -14.77 6.28 -0.35
N ALA A 39 -14.07 7.38 -0.07
CA ALA A 39 -13.96 8.51 -0.98
C ALA A 39 -13.24 8.14 -2.28
N TYR A 40 -12.14 7.40 -2.16
CA TYR A 40 -11.39 6.88 -3.31
C TYR A 40 -12.28 6.01 -4.19
N ASN A 41 -13.01 5.05 -3.62
CA ASN A 41 -13.89 4.15 -4.37
C ASN A 41 -15.07 4.89 -5.04
N ARG A 42 -15.57 5.97 -4.45
CA ARG A 42 -16.58 6.83 -5.10
C ARG A 42 -16.02 7.57 -6.32
N ALA A 43 -14.78 8.07 -6.22
CA ALA A 43 -14.13 8.81 -7.30
C ALA A 43 -13.64 7.87 -8.43
N TYR A 44 -13.10 6.71 -8.07
CA TYR A 44 -12.63 5.69 -9.00
C TYR A 44 -12.97 4.29 -8.48
N PRO A 45 -14.12 3.72 -8.91
CA PRO A 45 -14.58 2.41 -8.43
C PRO A 45 -13.53 1.32 -8.54
N ILE A 46 -13.35 0.60 -7.44
CA ILE A 46 -12.42 -0.48 -7.27
C ILE A 46 -13.07 -1.78 -7.78
N LYS A 47 -12.30 -2.54 -8.56
CA LYS A 47 -12.75 -3.83 -9.07
C LYS A 47 -12.83 -4.84 -7.92
N GLN A 48 -13.82 -5.72 -7.99
CA GLN A 48 -13.96 -6.84 -7.06
C GLN A 48 -12.64 -7.64 -6.93
N GLY A 49 -12.38 -8.16 -5.74
CA GLY A 49 -11.17 -8.94 -5.45
C GLY A 49 -9.94 -8.09 -5.11
N LEU A 50 -10.12 -6.83 -4.71
CA LEU A 50 -9.05 -5.93 -4.29
C LEU A 50 -8.16 -6.59 -3.23
N GLU A 51 -8.73 -7.14 -2.14
CA GLU A 51 -7.94 -7.72 -1.04
C GLU A 51 -6.93 -8.77 -1.51
N ARG A 52 -7.31 -9.63 -2.46
CA ARG A 52 -6.40 -10.63 -3.03
C ARG A 52 -5.27 -9.98 -3.82
N ARG A 53 -5.53 -8.88 -4.55
CA ARG A 53 -4.51 -8.15 -5.32
C ARG A 53 -3.60 -7.34 -4.39
N LEU A 54 -4.16 -6.72 -3.34
CA LEU A 54 -3.38 -5.97 -2.35
C LEU A 54 -2.31 -6.82 -1.68
N ASN A 55 -2.58 -8.11 -1.40
CA ASN A 55 -1.55 -8.97 -0.80
C ASN A 55 -0.30 -9.07 -1.69
N TRP A 56 -0.44 -9.12 -3.02
CA TRP A 56 0.72 -9.16 -3.92
C TRP A 56 1.50 -7.84 -3.94
N TYR A 57 0.81 -6.71 -3.96
CA TYR A 57 1.45 -5.39 -3.94
C TYR A 57 2.13 -5.11 -2.58
N ARG A 58 1.49 -5.49 -1.46
CA ARG A 58 2.09 -5.41 -0.12
C ARG A 58 3.33 -6.30 -0.02
N PHE A 59 3.28 -7.51 -0.57
CA PHE A 59 4.43 -8.41 -0.60
C PHE A 59 5.62 -7.76 -1.32
N TYR A 60 5.39 -7.17 -2.50
CA TYR A 60 6.42 -6.41 -3.21
C TYR A 60 7.03 -5.31 -2.33
N TYR A 61 6.22 -4.49 -1.66
CA TYR A 61 6.75 -3.44 -0.79
C TYR A 61 7.50 -3.99 0.43
N LEU A 62 7.04 -5.08 1.03
CA LEU A 62 7.75 -5.71 2.15
C LEU A 62 9.11 -6.27 1.71
N CYS A 63 9.21 -6.84 0.51
CA CYS A 63 10.50 -7.23 -0.07
C CYS A 63 11.42 -6.03 -0.28
N MET A 64 10.90 -4.90 -0.76
CA MET A 64 11.70 -3.67 -0.88
C MET A 64 12.21 -3.19 0.48
N HIS A 65 11.40 -3.28 1.54
CA HIS A 65 11.84 -2.91 2.89
C HIS A 65 12.87 -3.90 3.45
N LEU A 66 12.73 -5.20 3.16
CA LEU A 66 13.75 -6.20 3.49
C LEU A 66 15.09 -5.89 2.81
N ASP A 67 15.08 -5.52 1.53
CA ASP A 67 16.29 -5.15 0.78
C ASP A 67 16.96 -3.88 1.34
N LEU A 68 16.17 -2.84 1.63
CA LEU A 68 16.68 -1.53 2.06
C LEU A 68 17.05 -1.47 3.54
N PHE A 69 16.36 -2.22 4.41
CA PHE A 69 16.46 -2.08 5.86
C PHE A 69 16.81 -3.39 6.58
N GLY A 70 16.86 -4.52 5.87
CA GLY A 70 17.32 -5.81 6.38
C GLY A 70 16.26 -6.63 7.12
N GLU A 71 16.73 -7.65 7.84
CA GLU A 71 15.96 -8.76 8.41
C GLU A 71 14.83 -8.38 9.38
N GLU A 72 14.77 -7.12 9.85
CA GLU A 72 13.63 -6.63 10.62
C GLU A 72 12.30 -6.79 9.86
N TYR A 73 12.34 -6.78 8.53
CA TYR A 73 11.17 -7.00 7.67
C TYR A 73 10.98 -8.47 7.23
N GLY A 74 11.93 -9.36 7.52
CA GLY A 74 11.90 -10.77 7.09
C GLY A 74 10.64 -11.51 7.58
N ASN A 75 10.32 -11.38 8.86
CA ASN A 75 9.09 -11.96 9.43
C ASN A 75 7.81 -11.44 8.74
N SER A 76 7.79 -10.17 8.32
CA SER A 76 6.64 -9.60 7.63
C SER A 76 6.48 -10.19 6.23
N VAL A 77 7.59 -10.44 5.53
CA VAL A 77 7.63 -11.14 4.23
C VAL A 77 7.14 -12.58 4.38
N ASP A 78 7.64 -13.32 5.37
CA ASP A 78 7.22 -14.71 5.61
C ASP A 78 5.73 -14.79 5.95
N GLN A 79 5.25 -13.88 6.80
CA GLN A 79 3.84 -13.83 7.20
C GLN A 79 2.94 -13.56 6.00
N ILE A 80 3.27 -12.61 5.13
CA ILE A 80 2.42 -12.33 3.97
C ILE A 80 2.47 -13.47 2.94
N LEU A 81 3.61 -14.14 2.78
CA LEU A 81 3.74 -15.31 1.91
C LEU A 81 2.85 -16.48 2.37
N SER A 82 2.64 -16.63 3.68
CA SER A 82 1.76 -17.67 4.23
C SER A 82 0.28 -17.51 3.87
N ASN A 83 -0.12 -16.36 3.31
CA ASN A 83 -1.49 -16.11 2.84
C ASN A 83 -1.75 -16.59 1.40
N PHE A 84 -0.76 -17.21 0.75
CA PHE A 84 -0.85 -17.73 -0.63
C PHE A 84 -0.68 -19.24 -0.67
#